data_AF-A0A833TL56-F1
#
_entry.id   AF-A0A833TL56-F1
#
_cell.length_a   1.000
_cell.length_b   1.000
_cell.length_c   1.000
_cell.angle_alpha   90.00
_cell.angle_beta   90.00
_cell.angle_gamma   90.00
#
_symmetry.space_group_name_H-M   'P 1'
#
loop_
_entity.id
_entity.type
_entity.pdbx_description
1 polymer ?
#
loop_
_entity_poly.entity_id
_entity_poly.type
_entity_poly.pdbx_seq_one_letter_code
_entity_poly.pdbx_strand_id
1 'polypeptide(L)'
;MDFSPLTEALASKSYEKIADICDNLLLQAAAEGVAYQDQWPYVIHLLGHFYVDDINSARFLWKSIPSEIKESQLELAAAWKIGQKLWTRDYGGVHEAIRGFDWSQEVQGLVAAFSGHQLKKNFLLDLLQSFTQRGCFSCCSQLILR
;
A
#
# COMPACT_ATOMS: atom_id res chain seq x y z
N MET A 1 -23.86 -3.21 5.22
CA MET A 1 -23.05 -2.40 4.29
C MET A 1 -22.93 -3.14 2.98
N ASP A 2 -23.03 -2.44 1.87
CA ASP A 2 -22.82 -3.03 0.55
C ASP A 2 -21.35 -2.88 0.15
N PHE A 3 -20.64 -4.00 -0.02
CA PHE A 3 -19.25 -4.04 -0.48
C PHE A 3 -19.14 -4.40 -1.97
N SER A 4 -20.25 -4.42 -2.72
CA SER A 4 -20.26 -4.70 -4.15
C SER A 4 -19.23 -3.88 -4.93
N PRO A 5 -19.08 -2.56 -4.72
CA PRO A 5 -18.07 -1.76 -5.43
C PRO A 5 -16.64 -2.22 -5.17
N LEU A 6 -16.34 -2.69 -3.95
CA LEU A 6 -15.03 -3.20 -3.59
C LEU A 6 -14.77 -4.55 -4.27
N THR A 7 -15.76 -5.45 -4.28
CA THR A 7 -15.64 -6.75 -4.93
C THR A 7 -15.47 -6.62 -6.45
N GLU A 8 -16.17 -5.66 -7.07
CA GLU A 8 -16.02 -5.34 -8.49
C GLU A 8 -14.63 -4.80 -8.82
N ALA A 9 -14.10 -3.91 -7.98
CA ALA A 9 -12.75 -3.37 -8.15
C ALA A 9 -11.67 -4.46 -8.02
N LEU A 10 -11.83 -5.40 -7.07
CA LEU A 10 -10.94 -6.55 -6.91
C LEU A 10 -11.02 -7.49 -8.11
N ALA A 11 -12.22 -7.80 -8.60
CA ALA A 11 -12.43 -8.66 -9.76
C ALA A 11 -11.86 -8.03 -11.05
N SER A 12 -12.03 -6.72 -11.21
CA SER A 12 -11.53 -5.93 -12.34
C SER A 12 -10.04 -5.57 -12.21
N LYS A 13 -9.37 -5.98 -11.11
CA LYS A 13 -7.98 -5.66 -10.79
C LYS A 13 -7.65 -4.16 -10.81
N SER A 14 -8.66 -3.32 -10.58
CA SER A 14 -8.51 -1.85 -10.54
C SER A 14 -8.08 -1.42 -9.14
N TYR A 15 -6.88 -1.87 -8.74
CA TYR A 15 -6.38 -1.73 -7.38
C TYR A 15 -6.14 -0.28 -6.96
N GLU A 16 -5.87 0.63 -7.91
CA GLU A 16 -5.72 2.07 -7.60
C GLU A 16 -6.98 2.71 -7.02
N LYS A 17 -8.17 2.17 -7.30
CA LYS A 17 -9.46 2.73 -6.83
C LYS A 17 -9.88 2.21 -5.47
N ILE A 18 -9.19 1.19 -4.93
CA ILE A 18 -9.61 0.52 -3.70
C ILE A 18 -9.60 1.47 -2.52
N ALA A 19 -8.57 2.30 -2.38
CA ALA A 19 -8.47 3.29 -1.31
C ALA A 19 -9.67 4.24 -1.34
N ASP A 20 -9.94 4.86 -2.49
CA ASP A 20 -11.05 5.80 -2.66
C ASP A 20 -12.41 5.15 -2.39
N ILE A 21 -12.63 3.91 -2.85
CA ILE A 21 -13.89 3.18 -2.60
C ILE A 21 -14.06 2.93 -1.10
N CYS A 22 -13.02 2.45 -0.43
CA CYS A 22 -13.08 2.18 1.01
C CYS A 22 -13.28 3.46 1.83
N ASP A 23 -12.60 4.55 1.51
CA ASP A 23 -12.77 5.84 2.18
C ASP A 23 -14.20 6.37 2.04
N ASN A 24 -14.78 6.31 0.83
CA ASN A 24 -16.15 6.73 0.59
C ASN A 24 -17.17 5.89 1.37
N LEU A 25 -17.00 4.56 1.36
CA LEU A 25 -17.87 3.66 2.13
C LEU A 25 -17.74 3.92 3.65
N LEU A 26 -16.54 4.26 4.13
CA LEU A 26 -16.28 4.52 5.55
C LEU A 26 -16.97 5.81 5.98
N LEU A 27 -16.91 6.85 5.15
CA LEU A 27 -17.60 8.12 5.36
C LEU A 27 -19.12 7.93 5.35
N GLN A 28 -19.67 7.13 4.44
CA GLN A 28 -21.09 6.80 4.40
C GLN A 28 -21.54 6.07 5.67
N ALA A 29 -20.79 5.04 6.08
CA ALA A 29 -21.11 4.28 7.29
C ALA A 29 -21.07 5.16 8.56
N ALA A 30 -20.11 6.10 8.63
CA ALA A 30 -20.04 7.08 9.71
C ALA A 30 -21.21 8.07 9.69
N ALA A 31 -21.65 8.53 8.52
CA ALA A 31 -22.79 9.44 8.37
C ALA A 31 -24.12 8.78 8.73
N GLU A 32 -24.30 7.51 8.38
CA GLU A 32 -25.49 6.72 8.69
C GLU A 32 -25.50 6.19 10.14
N GLY A 33 -24.38 6.29 10.86
CA GLY A 33 -24.24 5.80 12.22
C GLY A 33 -24.27 4.27 12.33
N VAL A 34 -23.95 3.56 11.26
CA VAL A 34 -23.96 2.09 11.24
C VAL A 34 -22.71 1.58 11.96
N ALA A 35 -22.88 0.61 12.86
CA ALA A 35 -21.75 -0.08 13.47
C ALA A 35 -21.03 -0.94 12.40
N TYR A 36 -19.84 -0.51 11.98
CA TYR A 36 -19.07 -1.16 10.91
C TYR A 36 -17.80 -1.87 11.38
N GLN A 37 -17.43 -1.70 12.65
CA GLN A 37 -16.10 -2.05 13.14
C GLN A 37 -15.77 -3.53 12.95
N ASP A 38 -16.66 -4.45 13.30
CA ASP A 38 -16.36 -5.88 13.21
C ASP A 38 -16.44 -6.46 11.79
N GLN A 39 -17.11 -5.76 10.87
CA GLN A 39 -17.39 -6.25 9.50
C GLN A 39 -16.51 -5.58 8.44
N TRP A 40 -15.69 -4.60 8.83
CA TRP A 40 -14.93 -3.80 7.88
C TRP A 40 -13.72 -4.57 7.31
N PRO A 41 -13.47 -4.54 5.99
CA PRO A 41 -12.31 -5.18 5.38
C PRO A 41 -11.03 -4.35 5.58
N TYR A 42 -10.53 -4.29 6.83
CA TYR A 42 -9.38 -3.45 7.20
C TYR A 42 -8.10 -3.79 6.46
N VAL A 43 -7.86 -5.08 6.19
CA VAL A 43 -6.68 -5.55 5.45
C VAL A 43 -6.66 -4.96 4.04
N ILE A 44 -7.78 -5.10 3.31
CA ILE A 44 -7.91 -4.60 1.94
C ILE A 44 -7.81 -3.07 1.92
N HIS A 45 -8.42 -2.39 2.89
CA HIS A 45 -8.35 -0.94 3.00
C HIS A 45 -6.90 -0.45 3.20
N LEU A 46 -6.15 -1.06 4.13
CA LEU A 46 -4.74 -0.72 4.35
C LEU A 46 -3.87 -0.98 3.11
N LEU A 47 -4.03 -2.16 2.49
CA LEU A 47 -3.28 -2.51 1.28
C LEU A 47 -3.61 -1.59 0.10
N GLY A 48 -4.87 -1.13 0.01
CA GLY A 48 -5.30 -0.12 -0.95
C GLY A 48 -4.53 1.19 -0.79
N HIS A 49 -4.43 1.71 0.44
CA HIS A 49 -3.62 2.90 0.71
C HIS A 49 -2.14 2.69 0.39
N PHE A 50 -1.56 1.52 0.71
CA PHE A 50 -0.17 1.24 0.35
C PHE A 50 0.04 1.18 -1.17
N TYR A 51 -0.94 0.71 -1.94
CA TYR A 51 -0.86 0.64 -3.39
C TYR A 51 -0.74 2.04 -4.04
N VAL A 52 -1.46 3.02 -3.49
CA VAL A 52 -1.41 4.43 -3.93
C VAL A 52 -0.27 5.24 -3.28
N ASP A 53 0.62 4.58 -2.52
CA ASP A 53 1.69 5.19 -1.70
C ASP A 53 1.19 6.18 -0.63
N ASP A 54 -0.08 6.12 -0.22
CA ASP A 54 -0.62 6.97 0.84
C ASP A 54 -0.47 6.31 2.22
N ILE A 55 0.78 6.28 2.69
CA ILE A 55 1.11 5.71 4.00
C ILE A 55 0.51 6.54 5.14
N ASN A 56 0.26 7.83 4.94
CA ASN A 56 -0.28 8.70 5.99
C ASN A 56 -1.74 8.33 6.30
N SER A 57 -2.58 8.19 5.28
CA SER A 57 -3.97 7.75 5.45
C SER A 57 -4.04 6.36 6.08
N ALA A 58 -3.17 5.44 5.68
CA ALA A 58 -3.06 4.13 6.32
C ALA A 58 -2.72 4.21 7.83
N ARG A 59 -1.87 5.16 8.25
CA ARG A 59 -1.55 5.37 9.67
C ARG A 59 -2.73 5.93 10.46
N PHE A 60 -3.52 6.81 9.85
CA PHE A 60 -4.74 7.32 10.47
C PHE A 60 -5.75 6.19 10.67
N LEU A 61 -5.95 5.37 9.64
CA LEU A 61 -6.78 4.17 9.72
C LEU A 61 -6.29 3.22 10.83
N TRP A 62 -5.00 2.91 10.88
CA TRP A 62 -4.46 2.03 11.93
C TRP A 62 -4.74 2.55 13.35
N LYS A 63 -4.72 3.87 13.57
CA LYS A 63 -5.04 4.46 14.87
C LYS A 63 -6.52 4.35 15.23
N SER A 64 -7.43 4.39 14.26
CA SER A 64 -8.87 4.30 14.50
C SER A 64 -9.36 2.89 14.76
N ILE A 65 -8.61 1.86 14.33
CA ILE A 65 -8.99 0.46 14.54
C ILE A 65 -8.90 0.07 16.03
N PRO A 66 -9.96 -0.53 16.61
CA PRO A 66 -9.94 -1.06 17.98
C PRO A 66 -8.85 -2.11 18.23
N SER A 67 -8.34 -2.21 19.46
CA SER A 67 -7.30 -3.18 19.85
C SER A 67 -7.73 -4.63 19.65
N GLU A 68 -9.00 -4.91 19.88
CA GLU A 68 -9.61 -6.23 19.82
C GLU A 68 -9.48 -6.83 18.42
N ILE A 69 -9.68 -6.00 17.38
CA ILE A 69 -9.57 -6.41 15.99
C ILE A 69 -8.11 -6.59 15.58
N LYS A 70 -7.19 -5.75 16.10
CA LYS A 70 -5.75 -5.86 15.82
C LYS A 70 -5.16 -7.16 16.37
N GLU A 71 -5.63 -7.61 17.52
CA GLU A 71 -5.18 -8.86 18.16
C GLU A 71 -5.85 -10.09 17.56
N SER A 72 -7.13 -9.96 17.15
CA SER A 72 -7.90 -11.01 16.51
C SER A 72 -7.38 -11.36 15.10
N GLN A 73 -7.04 -10.34 14.30
CA GLN A 73 -6.71 -10.52 12.89
C GLN A 73 -5.20 -10.48 12.64
N LEU A 74 -4.58 -11.66 12.52
CA LEU A 74 -3.15 -11.79 12.20
C LEU A 74 -2.79 -11.19 10.84
N GLU A 75 -3.69 -11.29 9.85
CA GLU A 75 -3.50 -10.74 8.50
C GLU A 75 -3.43 -9.20 8.52
N LEU A 76 -4.21 -8.57 9.41
CA LEU A 76 -4.17 -7.12 9.64
C LEU A 76 -2.84 -6.69 10.27
N ALA A 77 -2.36 -7.43 11.26
CA ALA A 77 -1.04 -7.17 11.86
C ALA A 77 0.10 -7.36 10.85
N ALA A 78 0.00 -8.37 9.97
CA ALA A 78 0.96 -8.60 8.89
C ALA A 78 0.96 -7.45 7.86
N ALA A 79 -0.23 -6.97 7.47
CA ALA A 79 -0.36 -5.83 6.57
C ALA A 79 0.28 -4.57 7.19
N TRP A 80 0.08 -4.35 8.48
CA TRP A 80 0.72 -3.23 9.17
C TRP A 80 2.25 -3.32 9.20
N LYS A 81 2.82 -4.52 9.38
CA LYS A 81 4.28 -4.73 9.29
C LYS A 81 4.83 -4.30 7.93
N ILE A 82 4.11 -4.58 6.83
CA ILE A 82 4.47 -4.09 5.50
C ILE A 82 4.49 -2.55 5.49
N GLY A 83 3.44 -1.91 6.03
CA GLY A 83 3.38 -0.46 6.17
C GLY A 83 4.55 0.15 6.95
N GLN A 84 4.98 -0.50 8.04
CA GLN A 84 6.14 -0.06 8.82
C GLN A 84 7.43 -0.11 8.00
N LYS A 85 7.63 -1.16 7.21
CA LYS A 85 8.80 -1.32 6.32
C LYS A 85 8.80 -0.31 5.17
N LEU A 86 7.62 -0.03 4.60
CA LEU A 86 7.44 1.03 3.61
C LEU A 86 7.81 2.40 4.18
N TRP A 87 7.39 2.70 5.41
CA TRP A 87 7.72 3.95 6.08
C TRP A 87 9.23 4.14 6.27
N THR A 88 9.95 3.08 6.65
CA THR A 88 11.42 3.10 6.76
C THR A 88 12.15 2.99 5.42
N ARG A 89 11.42 2.92 4.29
CA ARG A 89 11.95 2.69 2.94
C ARG A 89 12.79 1.41 2.82
N ASP A 90 12.48 0.42 3.65
CA ASP A 90 13.12 -0.89 3.65
C ASP A 90 12.38 -1.82 2.68
N TYR A 91 12.62 -1.61 1.39
CA TYR A 91 11.92 -2.36 0.33
C TYR A 91 12.29 -3.85 0.30
N GLY A 92 13.52 -4.20 0.72
CA GLY A 92 13.90 -5.60 0.92
C GLY A 92 13.04 -6.25 1.99
N GLY A 93 12.90 -5.59 3.14
CA GLY A 93 12.04 -6.03 4.23
C GLY A 93 10.54 -6.05 3.87
N VAL A 94 10.07 -5.20 2.96
CA VAL A 94 8.70 -5.28 2.42
C VAL A 94 8.46 -6.62 1.71
N HIS A 95 9.37 -7.03 0.83
CA HIS A 95 9.23 -8.30 0.11
C HIS A 95 9.31 -9.52 1.04
N GLU A 96 10.18 -9.48 2.04
CA GLU A 96 10.26 -10.52 3.06
C GLU A 96 8.98 -10.61 3.89
N ALA A 97 8.44 -9.46 4.34
CA ALA A 97 7.20 -9.41 5.10
C ALA A 97 5.99 -9.93 4.29
N ILE A 98 5.94 -9.63 2.98
CA ILE A 98 4.90 -10.14 2.08
C ILE A 98 4.99 -11.67 1.96
N ARG A 99 6.19 -12.23 1.76
CA ARG A 99 6.41 -13.67 1.58
C ARG A 99 6.31 -14.46 2.88
N GLY A 100 6.56 -13.83 4.01
CA GLY A 100 6.54 -14.45 5.33
C GLY A 100 5.15 -14.65 5.93
N PHE A 101 4.09 -14.29 5.21
CA PHE A 101 2.71 -14.45 5.66
C PHE A 101 1.85 -15.10 4.58
N ASP A 102 0.99 -16.05 4.99
CA ASP A 102 0.03 -16.70 4.11
C ASP A 102 -1.25 -15.87 4.01
N TRP A 103 -1.37 -15.10 2.93
CA TRP A 103 -2.51 -14.23 2.68
C TRP A 103 -3.75 -15.01 2.23
N SER A 104 -4.93 -14.50 2.60
CA SER A 104 -6.20 -15.04 2.11
C SER A 104 -6.32 -14.89 0.58
N GLN A 105 -7.09 -15.77 -0.06
CA GLN A 105 -7.23 -15.79 -1.53
C GLN A 105 -7.75 -14.45 -2.09
N GLU A 106 -8.60 -13.77 -1.34
CA GLU A 106 -9.17 -12.46 -1.70
C GLU A 106 -8.09 -11.37 -1.76
N VAL A 107 -7.14 -11.42 -0.82
CA VAL A 107 -6.09 -10.41 -0.65
C VAL A 107 -4.83 -10.75 -1.45
N GLN A 108 -4.61 -12.03 -1.75
CA GLN A 108 -3.43 -12.52 -2.47
C GLN A 108 -3.23 -11.83 -3.83
N GLY A 109 -4.31 -11.57 -4.57
CA GLY A 109 -4.24 -10.85 -5.84
C GLY A 109 -3.74 -9.42 -5.69
N LEU A 110 -4.25 -8.70 -4.68
CA LEU A 110 -3.84 -7.34 -4.36
C LEU A 110 -2.39 -7.27 -3.89
N VAL A 111 -1.97 -8.18 -3.01
CA VAL A 111 -0.58 -8.26 -2.50
C VAL A 111 0.41 -8.58 -3.60
N ALA A 112 0.08 -9.51 -4.51
CA ALA A 112 0.93 -9.82 -5.66
C ALA A 112 1.08 -8.62 -6.60
N ALA A 113 -0.02 -7.91 -6.88
CA ALA A 113 0.00 -6.70 -7.70
C ALA A 113 0.82 -5.58 -7.03
N PHE A 114 0.64 -5.39 -5.71
CA PHE A 114 1.40 -4.44 -4.91
C PHE A 114 2.90 -4.73 -4.95
N SER A 115 3.31 -5.98 -4.72
CA SER A 115 4.72 -6.38 -4.81
C SER A 115 5.31 -6.08 -6.18
N GLY A 116 4.56 -6.32 -7.26
CA GLY A 116 4.99 -5.99 -8.62
C GLY A 116 5.11 -4.49 -8.88
N HIS A 117 4.18 -3.70 -8.34
CA HIS A 117 4.17 -2.23 -8.45
C HIS A 117 5.38 -1.60 -7.74
N GLN A 118 5.67 -2.04 -6.51
CA GLN A 118 6.81 -1.55 -5.74
C GLN A 118 8.16 -1.89 -6.40
N LEU A 119 8.30 -3.09 -6.95
CA LEU A 119 9.51 -3.47 -7.71
C LEU A 119 9.74 -2.56 -8.92
N LYS A 120 8.69 -2.27 -9.69
CA LYS A 120 8.78 -1.37 -10.85
C LYS A 120 9.18 0.05 -10.42
N LYS A 121 8.57 0.57 -9.36
CA LYS A 121 8.89 1.92 -8.84
C LYS A 121 10.34 2.01 -8.40
N ASN A 122 10.83 1.05 -7.61
CA ASN A 122 12.20 1.06 -7.11
C ASN A 122 13.21 0.95 -8.25
N PHE A 123 12.98 0.07 -9.22
CA PHE A 123 13.83 -0.04 -10.40
C PHE A 123 13.90 1.27 -11.20
N LEU A 124 12.76 1.94 -11.39
CA LEU A 124 12.73 3.25 -12.08
C LEU A 124 13.47 4.34 -11.30
N LEU A 125 13.32 4.37 -9.97
CA LEU A 125 14.04 5.32 -9.11
C LEU A 125 15.55 5.11 -9.18
N ASP A 126 16.02 3.88 -9.08
CA ASP A 126 17.45 3.54 -9.19
C ASP A 126 18.01 3.93 -10.57
N LEU A 127 17.24 3.65 -11.62
CA LEU A 127 17.60 3.99 -12.98
C LEU A 127 17.73 5.52 -13.16
N LEU A 128 16.75 6.29 -12.68
CA LEU A 128 16.76 7.76 -12.71
C LEU A 128 17.93 8.34 -11.92
N GLN A 129 18.24 7.81 -10.74
CA GLN A 129 19.41 8.24 -9.97
C GLN A 129 20.72 7.96 -10.72
N SER A 130 20.82 6.82 -11.40
CA SER A 130 21.98 6.48 -12.23
C SER A 130 22.12 7.39 -13.47
N PHE A 131 21.00 7.88 -14.03
CA PHE A 131 21.01 8.85 -15.11
C PHE A 131 21.39 10.25 -14.64
N THR A 132 20.95 10.68 -13.45
CA THR A 132 21.35 11.96 -12.85
C THR A 132 22.85 11.98 -12.54
N GLN A 133 23.42 10.87 -12.04
CA GLN A 133 24.87 10.76 -11.86
C GLN A 133 25.61 10.78 -13.20
N ARG A 134 25.16 10.02 -14.21
CA ARG A 134 25.82 9.97 -15.53
C ARG A 134 25.69 11.27 -16.33
N GLY A 135 24.61 12.01 -16.17
CA GLY A 135 24.40 13.33 -16.80
C GLY A 135 25.28 14.44 -16.20
N CYS A 136 25.71 14.32 -14.94
CA CYS A 136 26.57 15.31 -14.29
C CYS A 136 28.07 15.14 -14.65
N PHE A 137 28.53 13.92 -14.98
CA PHE A 137 29.93 13.70 -15.33
C PHE A 137 30.32 14.16 -16.74
N SER A 138 29.37 14.35 -17.65
CA SER A 138 29.69 14.80 -19.02
C SER A 138 29.80 16.32 -19.18
N CYS A 139 29.39 17.13 -18.20
CA CYS A 139 29.34 18.59 -18.36
C CYS A 139 30.46 19.38 -17.64
N CYS A 140 31.22 18.75 -16.72
CA CYS A 140 32.28 19.44 -15.98
C CYS A 140 33.71 19.26 -16.52
N SER A 141 33.97 18.39 -17.50
CA SER A 141 35.34 18.13 -17.99
C SER A 141 35.71 18.81 -19.31
N GLN A 142 34.88 19.70 -19.86
CA GLN A 142 35.19 20.40 -21.13
C GLN A 142 35.40 21.91 -21.02
N LEU A 143 35.44 22.47 -19.81
CA LEU A 143 35.64 23.92 -19.58
C LEU A 143 36.87 24.29 -18.75
N ILE A 144 37.87 23.41 -18.68
CA ILE A 144 39.22 23.74 -18.17
C ILE A 144 40.23 23.14 -19.15
N LEU A 145 40.38 23.76 -20.32
CA LEU A 145 41.54 23.68 -21.22
C LEU A 145 41.22 24.44 -22.52
N ARG A 146 41.01 25.76 -22.43
CA ARG A 146 41.37 26.75 -23.45
C ARG A 146 41.46 28.12 -22.82
#